data_AF-A0A5J5BIE1-F1
#
_entry.id   AF-A0A5J5BIE1-F1
#
_cell.length_a   1.000
_cell.length_b   1.000
_cell.length_c   1.000
_cell.angle_alpha   90.00
_cell.angle_beta   90.00
_cell.angle_gamma   90.00
#
_symmetry.space_group_name_H-M   'P 1'
#
loop_
_entity.id
_entity.type
_entity.pdbx_description
1 polymer ?
#
loop_
_entity_poly.entity_id
_entity_poly.type
_entity_poly.pdbx_seq_one_letter_code
_entity_poly.pdbx_strand_id
1 'polypeptide(L)'
;MRTRASQTALRWFSSFNSSRFVHSLPLATVEVEEISGSQPAEVYNLVQGKWIGSSSWNTIVDPLNGEPFIKVAEIDETGIQPFVQSLSKCPKHGLHNPFKAPERYLLFGDISAKAAHIAFLA
;
A
#
# COMPACT_ATOMS: atom_id res chain seq x y z
N MET A 1 -21.02 40.71 -45.14
CA MET A 1 -19.94 41.24 -44.26
C MET A 1 -19.89 40.34 -43.03
N ARG A 2 -18.93 39.40 -43.00
CA ARG A 2 -18.75 38.41 -41.92
C ARG A 2 -17.67 38.93 -40.97
N THR A 3 -18.01 39.25 -39.74
CA THR A 3 -17.05 39.55 -38.67
C THR A 3 -16.78 38.27 -37.88
N ARG A 4 -15.60 37.67 -38.12
CA ARG A 4 -15.07 36.57 -37.31
C ARG A 4 -14.60 37.15 -35.97
N ALA A 5 -15.16 36.65 -34.87
CA ALA A 5 -14.63 36.91 -33.53
C ALA A 5 -13.28 36.20 -33.35
N SER A 6 -12.35 36.90 -32.69
CA SER A 6 -10.97 36.45 -32.43
C SER A 6 -10.95 35.22 -31.50
N GLN A 7 -10.39 34.10 -31.96
CA GLN A 7 -10.20 32.86 -31.19
C GLN A 7 -8.94 32.94 -30.31
N THR A 8 -8.81 33.97 -29.48
CA THR A 8 -7.60 34.16 -28.65
C THR A 8 -7.95 34.31 -27.18
N ALA A 9 -8.65 33.32 -26.64
CA ALA A 9 -8.75 33.14 -25.19
C ALA A 9 -8.90 31.65 -24.88
N LEU A 10 -8.15 31.19 -23.88
CA LEU A 10 -8.22 29.85 -23.26
C LEU A 10 -7.45 28.73 -23.97
N ARG A 11 -6.14 28.94 -24.15
CA ARG A 11 -5.15 27.84 -24.10
C ARG A 11 -4.22 28.09 -22.91
N TRP A 12 -4.75 27.98 -21.71
CA TRP A 12 -3.95 27.97 -20.48
C TRP A 12 -4.36 26.79 -19.59
N PHE A 13 -4.30 25.60 -20.17
CA PHE A 13 -4.03 24.41 -19.38
C PHE A 13 -2.60 24.01 -19.73
N SER A 14 -1.65 24.70 -19.09
CA SER A 14 -0.29 24.20 -19.01
C SER A 14 -0.36 22.82 -18.37
N SER A 15 -0.01 21.79 -19.12
CA SER A 15 0.22 20.46 -18.60
C SER A 15 1.22 20.59 -17.45
N PHE A 16 0.74 20.51 -16.22
CA PHE A 16 1.58 20.23 -15.07
C PHE A 16 2.05 18.79 -15.25
N ASN A 17 3.13 18.61 -16.00
CA ASN A 17 3.95 17.40 -15.90
C ASN A 17 4.71 17.54 -14.58
N SER A 18 4.02 17.29 -13.48
CA SER A 18 4.67 16.93 -12.23
C SER A 18 5.38 15.61 -12.52
N SER A 19 6.66 15.70 -12.87
CA SER A 19 7.54 14.56 -12.82
C SER A 19 7.46 14.03 -11.40
N ARG A 20 6.75 12.92 -11.20
CA ARG A 20 6.84 12.13 -9.97
C ARG A 20 8.29 11.71 -9.88
N PHE A 21 9.08 12.43 -9.10
CA PHE A 21 10.36 11.90 -8.67
C PHE A 21 10.02 10.68 -7.82
N VAL A 22 10.39 9.51 -8.34
CA VAL A 22 10.29 8.23 -7.65
C VAL A 22 11.31 8.26 -6.53
N HIS A 23 11.01 9.00 -5.47
CA HIS A 23 11.68 8.83 -4.20
C HIS A 23 10.94 7.73 -3.48
N SER A 24 11.65 6.69 -3.06
CA SER A 24 11.08 5.71 -2.16
C SER A 24 10.46 6.43 -0.96
N LEU A 25 9.21 6.11 -0.71
CA LEU A 25 8.54 6.61 0.48
C LEU A 25 9.32 6.11 1.69
N PRO A 26 9.45 6.89 2.78
CA PRO A 26 10.12 6.43 4.01
C PRO A 26 9.52 5.15 4.62
N LEU A 27 8.32 4.75 4.19
CA LEU A 27 7.67 3.49 4.58
C LEU A 27 8.07 2.30 3.70
N ALA A 28 8.51 2.54 2.46
CA ALA A 28 8.89 1.50 1.53
C ALA A 28 10.17 0.80 2.03
N THR A 29 10.14 -0.53 2.01
CA THR A 29 11.30 -1.35 2.38
C THR A 29 12.09 -1.84 1.17
N VAL A 30 11.64 -1.48 -0.03
CA VAL A 30 12.17 -1.98 -1.32
C VAL A 30 12.05 -0.90 -2.39
N GLU A 31 13.06 -0.80 -3.25
CA GLU A 31 13.07 0.04 -4.45
C GLU A 31 12.58 -0.75 -5.66
N VAL A 32 11.54 -0.24 -6.36
CA VAL A 32 10.87 -1.00 -7.44
C VAL A 32 11.81 -1.38 -8.58
N GLU A 33 12.70 -0.46 -8.97
CA GLU A 33 13.61 -0.66 -10.11
C GLU A 33 14.80 -1.59 -9.78
N GLU A 34 15.03 -1.93 -8.52
CA GLU A 34 16.13 -2.81 -8.09
C GLU A 34 15.69 -4.27 -7.90
N ILE A 35 14.39 -4.52 -7.68
CA ILE A 35 13.87 -5.87 -7.47
C ILE A 35 14.13 -6.73 -8.71
N SER A 36 14.84 -7.83 -8.53
CA SER A 36 15.30 -8.69 -9.62
C SER A 36 15.64 -10.09 -9.11
N GLY A 37 15.97 -11.03 -10.01
CA GLY A 37 16.51 -12.34 -9.60
C GLY A 37 17.80 -12.24 -8.78
N SER A 38 18.62 -11.21 -9.03
CA SER A 38 19.84 -10.93 -8.26
C SER A 38 19.58 -10.26 -6.90
N GLN A 39 18.49 -9.50 -6.79
CA GLN A 39 18.10 -8.79 -5.58
C GLN A 39 16.61 -9.04 -5.28
N PRO A 40 16.27 -10.26 -4.81
CA PRO A 40 14.88 -10.61 -4.57
C PRO A 40 14.33 -9.90 -3.32
N ALA A 41 13.10 -9.42 -3.41
CA ALA A 41 12.39 -8.81 -2.29
C ALA A 41 11.84 -9.87 -1.33
N GLU A 42 11.65 -9.49 -0.06
CA GLU A 42 11.05 -10.35 0.96
C GLU A 42 9.74 -9.76 1.49
N VAL A 43 8.69 -10.59 1.54
CA VAL A 43 7.37 -10.22 2.05
C VAL A 43 7.10 -10.95 3.35
N TYR A 44 6.84 -10.17 4.40
CA TYR A 44 6.58 -10.63 5.76
C TYR A 44 5.09 -10.56 6.10
N ASN A 45 4.66 -11.30 7.12
CA ASN A 45 3.29 -11.26 7.64
C ASN A 45 3.17 -10.26 8.79
N LEU A 46 2.04 -9.57 8.93
CA LEU A 46 1.75 -8.69 10.08
C LEU A 46 0.71 -9.35 10.99
N VAL A 47 1.10 -9.76 12.20
CA VAL A 47 0.20 -10.39 13.18
C VAL A 47 0.49 -9.88 14.58
N GLN A 48 -0.56 -9.62 15.36
CA GLN A 48 -0.45 -9.04 16.72
C GLN A 48 0.43 -7.78 16.80
N GLY A 49 0.42 -6.97 15.74
CA GLY A 49 1.18 -5.72 15.65
C GLY A 49 2.68 -5.88 15.37
N LYS A 50 3.14 -7.05 14.90
CA LYS A 50 4.54 -7.30 14.56
C LYS A 50 4.68 -7.93 13.17
N TRP A 51 5.71 -7.51 12.45
CA TRP A 51 6.15 -8.17 11.23
C TRP A 51 6.87 -9.47 11.59
N ILE A 52 6.43 -10.59 11.00
CA ILE A 52 6.98 -11.92 11.22
C ILE A 52 7.34 -12.58 9.89
N GLY A 53 8.46 -13.29 9.87
CA GLY A 53 8.84 -14.16 8.75
C GLY A 53 8.21 -15.53 8.90
N SER A 54 8.66 -16.47 8.08
CA SER A 54 8.30 -17.89 8.18
C SER A 54 9.52 -18.77 7.92
N SER A 55 9.45 -20.02 8.35
CA SER A 55 10.38 -21.08 7.94
C SER A 55 10.13 -21.54 6.50
N SER A 56 8.93 -21.34 5.97
CA SER A 56 8.56 -21.64 4.58
C SER A 56 8.48 -20.37 3.74
N TRP A 57 9.09 -20.39 2.57
CA TRP A 57 9.08 -19.28 1.63
C TRP A 57 8.59 -19.76 0.27
N ASN A 58 7.61 -19.05 -0.28
CA ASN A 58 7.18 -19.22 -1.66
C ASN A 58 7.81 -18.17 -2.55
N THR A 59 8.31 -18.63 -3.68
CA THR A 59 9.04 -17.80 -4.63
C THR A 59 8.10 -17.42 -5.77
N ILE A 60 7.86 -16.12 -5.92
CA ILE A 60 7.16 -15.56 -7.06
C ILE A 60 8.19 -15.21 -8.13
N VAL A 61 7.90 -15.61 -9.36
CA VAL A 61 8.71 -15.29 -10.52
C VAL A 61 8.25 -14.01 -11.18
N ASP A 62 9.19 -13.27 -11.75
CA ASP A 62 8.92 -12.08 -12.55
C ASP A 62 8.18 -12.50 -13.83
N PRO A 63 6.97 -11.97 -14.09
CA PRO A 63 6.20 -12.32 -15.28
C PRO A 63 6.86 -11.93 -16.61
N LEU A 64 7.87 -11.04 -16.60
CA LEU A 64 8.52 -10.55 -17.82
C LEU A 64 9.70 -11.41 -18.27
N ASN A 65 10.40 -12.09 -17.35
CA ASN A 65 11.61 -12.86 -17.65
C ASN A 65 11.68 -14.24 -16.96
N GLY A 66 10.79 -14.53 -16.01
CA GLY A 66 10.72 -15.79 -15.28
C GLY A 66 11.70 -15.91 -14.11
N GLU A 67 12.49 -14.89 -13.80
CA GLU A 67 13.45 -14.92 -12.70
C GLU A 67 12.76 -14.86 -11.32
N PRO A 68 13.28 -15.56 -10.30
CA PRO A 68 12.73 -15.52 -8.95
C PRO A 68 13.09 -14.22 -8.24
N PHE A 69 12.19 -13.23 -8.27
CA PHE A 69 12.45 -11.87 -7.77
C PHE A 69 11.71 -11.48 -6.47
N ILE A 70 10.78 -12.31 -5.97
CA ILE A 70 10.07 -12.04 -4.71
C ILE A 70 9.91 -13.33 -3.91
N LYS A 71 10.21 -13.28 -2.60
CA LYS A 71 9.99 -14.36 -1.64
C LYS A 71 8.90 -13.95 -0.65
N VAL A 72 7.87 -14.77 -0.49
CA VAL A 72 6.76 -14.53 0.42
C VAL A 72 6.84 -15.53 1.58
N ALA A 73 6.85 -15.02 2.81
CA ALA A 73 6.81 -15.84 4.01
C ALA A 73 5.45 -16.53 4.12
N GLU A 74 5.37 -17.81 3.78
CA GLU A 74 4.11 -18.55 3.80
C GLU A 74 3.81 -19.10 5.19
N ILE A 75 2.54 -19.04 5.57
CA ILE A 75 2.06 -19.61 6.83
C ILE A 75 1.38 -20.94 6.53
N ASP A 76 1.87 -22.00 7.16
CA ASP A 76 1.27 -23.33 7.09
C ASP A 76 0.15 -23.50 8.13
N GLU A 77 -0.47 -24.68 8.16
CA GLU A 77 -1.54 -24.99 9.11
C GLU A 77 -1.09 -24.89 10.57
N THR A 78 0.20 -25.13 10.85
CA THR A 78 0.74 -25.06 12.22
C THR A 78 0.98 -23.62 12.68
N GLY A 79 1.29 -22.72 11.74
CA GLY A 79 1.57 -21.31 11.97
C GLY A 79 0.34 -20.40 12.06
N ILE A 80 -0.89 -20.91 11.86
CA ILE A 80 -2.11 -20.07 11.83
C ILE A 80 -2.59 -19.61 13.21
N GLN A 81 -2.24 -20.32 14.28
CA GLN A 81 -2.77 -20.08 15.63
C GLN A 81 -2.62 -18.62 16.13
N PRO A 82 -1.48 -17.93 15.95
CA PRO A 82 -1.35 -16.52 16.31
C PRO A 82 -2.35 -15.59 15.61
N PHE A 83 -2.78 -15.93 14.38
CA PHE A 83 -3.76 -15.16 13.63
C PHE A 83 -5.17 -15.37 14.19
N VAL A 84 -5.53 -16.63 14.51
CA VAL A 84 -6.79 -16.96 15.17
C VAL A 84 -6.90 -16.23 16.51
N GLN A 85 -5.83 -16.24 17.31
CA GLN A 85 -5.77 -15.52 18.57
C GLN A 85 -5.82 -14.00 18.40
N SER A 86 -5.25 -13.46 17.32
CA SER A 86 -5.33 -12.02 17.03
C SER A 86 -6.76 -11.63 16.64
N LEU A 87 -7.45 -12.44 15.84
CA LEU A 87 -8.83 -12.19 15.39
C LEU A 87 -9.84 -12.36 16.53
N SER A 88 -9.64 -13.34 17.42
CA SER A 88 -10.54 -13.58 18.55
C SER A 88 -10.58 -12.43 19.57
N LYS A 89 -9.55 -11.57 19.59
CA LYS A 89 -9.55 -10.32 20.37
C LYS A 89 -10.56 -9.28 19.86
N CYS A 90 -11.11 -9.46 18.66
CA CYS A 90 -12.21 -8.65 18.16
C CYS A 90 -13.56 -9.26 18.61
N PRO A 91 -14.29 -8.63 19.53
CA PRO A 91 -15.60 -9.13 19.96
C PRO A 91 -16.64 -8.94 18.85
N LYS A 92 -17.77 -9.66 18.95
CA LYS A 92 -18.84 -9.64 17.92
C LYS A 92 -19.43 -8.25 17.62
N HIS A 93 -19.43 -7.34 18.60
CA HIS A 93 -19.88 -5.96 18.40
C HIS A 93 -18.76 -5.02 17.90
N GLY A 94 -17.64 -5.58 17.45
CA GLY A 94 -16.47 -4.86 16.95
C GLY A 94 -15.60 -4.20 18.04
N LEU A 95 -14.45 -3.68 17.60
CA LEU A 95 -13.57 -2.85 18.42
C LEU A 95 -14.20 -1.48 18.74
N HIS A 96 -15.07 -0.98 17.85
CA HIS A 96 -15.91 0.20 18.05
C HIS A 96 -17.25 0.00 17.34
N ASN A 97 -18.25 0.78 17.74
CA ASN A 97 -19.59 0.88 17.16
C ASN A 97 -20.21 2.24 17.59
N PRO A 98 -21.43 2.60 17.15
CA PRO A 98 -22.02 3.91 17.49
C PRO A 98 -22.14 4.19 19.00
N PHE A 99 -22.17 3.16 19.83
CA PHE A 99 -22.31 3.25 21.29
C PHE A 99 -21.03 2.86 22.05
N LYS A 100 -19.96 2.44 21.36
CA LYS A 100 -18.69 1.99 21.96
C LYS A 100 -17.52 2.56 21.18
N ALA A 101 -16.66 3.32 21.83
CA ALA A 101 -15.47 3.92 21.23
C ALA A 101 -15.77 4.69 19.91
N PRO A 102 -16.82 5.54 19.84
CA PRO A 102 -17.20 6.23 18.61
C PRO A 102 -16.11 7.20 18.11
N GLU A 103 -15.18 7.64 18.95
CA GLU A 103 -14.02 8.44 18.56
C GLU A 103 -13.15 7.76 17.49
N ARG A 104 -13.21 6.42 17.38
CA ARG A 104 -12.48 5.67 16.35
C ARG A 104 -12.96 5.98 14.93
N TYR A 105 -14.20 6.45 14.75
CA TYR A 105 -14.65 6.93 13.44
C TYR A 105 -13.83 8.15 12.97
N LEU A 106 -13.56 9.09 13.90
CA LEU A 106 -12.74 10.26 13.61
C LEU A 106 -11.27 9.89 13.41
N LEU A 107 -10.73 8.98 14.24
CA LEU A 107 -9.38 8.45 14.08
C LEU A 107 -9.15 7.87 12.67
N PHE A 108 -10.09 7.09 12.14
CA PHE A 108 -9.97 6.55 10.78
C PHE A 108 -10.12 7.63 9.71
N GLY A 109 -10.85 8.73 9.98
CA GLY A 109 -10.85 9.93 9.14
C GLY A 109 -9.47 10.58 9.05
N ASP A 110 -8.81 10.77 10.20
CA ASP A 110 -7.45 11.34 10.26
C ASP A 110 -6.42 10.44 9.57
N ILE A 111 -6.51 9.12 9.76
CA ILE A 111 -5.65 8.14 9.08
C ILE A 111 -5.85 8.24 7.56
N SER A 112 -7.11 8.34 7.11
CA SER A 112 -7.43 8.45 5.68
C SER A 112 -6.87 9.72 5.06
N ALA A 113 -7.01 10.87 5.74
CA ALA A 113 -6.46 12.14 5.26
C ALA A 113 -4.93 12.08 5.13
N LYS A 114 -4.23 11.51 6.12
CA LYS A 114 -2.77 11.32 6.08
C LYS A 114 -2.35 10.37 4.98
N ALA A 115 -3.03 9.22 4.84
CA ALA A 115 -2.74 8.24 3.80
C ALA A 115 -2.98 8.81 2.39
N ALA A 116 -4.05 9.58 2.19
CA ALA A 116 -4.32 10.25 0.92
C ALA A 116 -3.22 11.25 0.55
N HIS A 117 -2.71 12.00 1.52
CA HIS A 117 -1.58 12.89 1.30
C HIS A 117 -0.32 12.13 0.89
N ILE A 118 0.04 11.06 1.62
CA ILE A 118 1.21 10.23 1.29
C ILE A 118 1.08 9.59 -0.09
N ALA A 119 -0.09 9.03 -0.41
CA ALA A 119 -0.34 8.36 -1.69
C ALA A 119 -0.28 9.32 -2.89
N PHE A 120 -0.62 10.60 -2.69
CA PHE A 120 -0.47 11.62 -3.74
C PHE A 120 0.99 12.04 -3.97
N LEU A 121 1.83 11.90 -2.94
CA LEU A 121 3.26 12.22 -3.00
C LEU A 121 4.12 11.06 -3.53
N ALA A 122 3.56 9.86 -3.62
CA ALA A 122 4.16 8.66 -4.21
C ALA A 122 4.01 8.63 -5.74
#